data_AF-A0A800JAG3-F1
#
_entry.id   AF-A0A800JAG3-F1
#
_cell.length_a   1.000
_cell.length_b   1.000
_cell.length_c   1.000
_cell.angle_alpha   90.00
_cell.angle_beta   90.00
_cell.angle_gamma   90.00
#
_symmetry.space_group_name_H-M   'P 1'
#
loop_
_entity.id
_entity.type
_entity.pdbx_description
1 polymer ?
#
loop_
_entity_poly.entity_id
_entity_poly.type
_entity_poly.pdbx_seq_one_letter_code
_entity_poly.pdbx_strand_id
1 'polypeptide(L)'
;KYGSVGAANMAATWLPNFAINIKLKSKQEKHKSTVYVKDLEKILVKKWGLNDDDSDVMLFGKDGKVLYSVDGKFTDLQVKEIVKTVWDNLK
;
A
#
# COMPACT_ATOMS: atom_id res chain seq x y z
N LYS A 1 -3.49 -18.49 -4.38
CA LYS A 1 -2.95 -17.57 -5.41
C LYS A 1 -2.95 -16.18 -4.80
N TYR A 2 -1.84 -15.43 -4.85
CA TYR A 2 -1.77 -14.07 -4.32
C TYR A 2 -1.86 -13.07 -5.48
N GLY A 3 -2.31 -11.85 -5.19
CA GLY A 3 -2.27 -10.71 -6.09
C GLY A 3 -1.57 -9.55 -5.41
N SER A 4 -0.95 -8.67 -6.20
CA SER A 4 -0.31 -7.46 -5.69
C SER A 4 -0.79 -6.25 -6.47
N VAL A 5 -1.01 -5.15 -5.76
CA VAL A 5 -1.38 -3.86 -6.34
C VAL A 5 -0.39 -2.83 -5.83
N GLY A 6 0.24 -2.08 -6.74
CA GLY A 6 1.06 -0.93 -6.40
C GLY A 6 0.34 0.34 -6.79
N ALA A 7 -0.05 1.17 -5.83
CA ALA A 7 -0.66 2.46 -6.12
C ALA A 7 0.37 3.58 -6.03
N ALA A 8 0.47 4.40 -7.07
CA ALA A 8 1.27 5.62 -7.05
C ALA A 8 0.35 6.83 -6.88
N ASN A 9 0.60 7.60 -5.81
CA ASN A 9 -0.04 8.89 -5.62
C ASN A 9 0.62 9.92 -6.53
N MET A 10 -0.12 10.34 -7.56
CA MET A 10 0.37 11.25 -8.60
C MET A 10 0.31 12.72 -8.13
N ALA A 11 -0.50 13.02 -7.11
CA ALA A 11 -0.69 14.37 -6.59
C ALA A 11 0.31 14.73 -5.46
N ALA A 12 0.98 13.74 -4.86
CA ALA A 12 1.89 13.95 -3.73
C ALA A 12 3.35 14.22 -4.15
N THR A 13 3.67 14.22 -5.44
CA THR A 13 5.05 14.36 -5.91
C THR A 13 5.24 15.62 -6.75
N TRP A 14 6.40 16.27 -6.59
CA TRP A 14 6.86 17.36 -7.44
C TRP A 14 7.24 16.88 -8.86
N LEU A 15 7.35 15.56 -9.07
CA LEU A 15 7.71 15.00 -10.36
C LEU A 15 6.56 15.13 -11.37
N PRO A 16 6.84 15.52 -12.62
CA PRO A 16 5.83 15.51 -13.67
C PRO A 16 5.24 14.11 -13.91
N ASN A 17 3.94 14.04 -14.20
CA ASN A 17 3.21 12.78 -14.40
C ASN A 17 3.84 11.84 -15.46
N PHE A 18 4.43 12.38 -16.52
CA PHE A 18 5.09 11.57 -17.54
C PHE A 18 6.29 10.78 -16.98
N ALA A 19 7.06 11.39 -16.06
CA ALA A 19 8.23 10.76 -15.46
C ALA A 19 7.80 9.60 -14.53
N ILE A 20 6.71 9.80 -13.78
CA ILE A 20 6.11 8.75 -12.94
C ILE A 20 5.61 7.60 -13.82
N ASN A 21 4.95 7.91 -14.94
CA ASN A 21 4.46 6.91 -15.89
C ASN A 21 5.59 6.02 -16.45
N ILE A 22 6.74 6.61 -16.81
CA ILE A 22 7.91 5.86 -17.27
C ILE A 22 8.41 4.91 -16.17
N LYS A 23 8.52 5.39 -14.92
CA LYS A 23 8.91 4.57 -13.78
C LYS A 23 7.93 3.42 -13.53
N LEU A 24 6.62 3.69 -13.58
CA LEU A 24 5.57 2.67 -13.42
C LEU A 24 5.63 1.62 -14.53
N LYS A 25 5.86 2.02 -15.79
CA LYS A 25 6.04 1.08 -16.90
C LYS A 25 7.23 0.14 -16.66
N SER A 26 8.37 0.68 -16.26
CA SER A 26 9.54 -0.13 -15.91
C SER A 26 9.25 -1.09 -14.74
N LYS A 27 8.52 -0.64 -13.72
CA LYS A 27 8.09 -1.52 -12.61
C LYS A 27 7.13 -2.62 -13.08
N GLN A 28 6.19 -2.32 -13.97
CA GLN A 28 5.25 -3.30 -14.53
C GLN A 28 5.98 -4.39 -15.33
N GLU A 29 7.00 -4.03 -16.10
CA GLU A 29 7.83 -4.97 -16.86
C GLU A 29 8.62 -5.92 -15.93
N LYS A 30 9.11 -5.40 -14.80
CA LYS A 30 9.83 -6.17 -13.76
C LYS A 30 8.89 -7.04 -12.91
N HIS A 31 7.72 -6.52 -12.53
CA HIS A 31 6.77 -7.16 -11.63
C HIS A 31 5.46 -7.46 -12.35
N LYS A 32 5.50 -8.41 -13.29
CA LYS A 32 4.41 -8.72 -14.22
C LYS A 32 3.09 -9.13 -13.55
N SER A 33 3.14 -9.66 -12.32
CA SER A 33 1.96 -10.04 -11.54
C SER A 33 1.36 -8.91 -10.70
N THR A 34 2.03 -7.75 -10.63
CA THR A 34 1.55 -6.59 -9.89
C THR A 34 0.74 -5.69 -10.80
N VAL A 35 -0.45 -5.28 -10.36
CA VAL A 35 -1.24 -4.25 -11.03
C VAL A 35 -0.81 -2.89 -10.50
N TYR A 36 -0.36 -1.98 -11.37
CA TYR A 36 -0.02 -0.63 -10.96
C TYR A 36 -1.18 0.34 -11.20
N VAL A 37 -1.63 1.01 -10.14
CA VAL A 37 -2.73 2.00 -10.16
C VAL A 37 -2.16 3.40 -10.01
N LYS A 38 -2.73 4.36 -10.74
CA LYS A 38 -2.39 5.79 -10.64
C LYS A 38 -3.49 6.49 -9.87
N ASP A 39 -3.20 6.88 -8.64
CA ASP A 39 -4.12 7.65 -7.81
C ASP A 39 -3.86 9.14 -8.07
N LEU A 40 -4.71 9.73 -8.91
CA LEU A 40 -4.58 11.13 -9.33
C LEU A 40 -5.01 12.12 -8.25
N GLU A 41 -5.82 11.69 -7.28
CA GLU A 41 -6.50 12.58 -6.34
C GLU A 41 -6.19 12.28 -4.88
N LYS A 42 -5.22 11.37 -4.63
CA LYS A 42 -4.83 10.93 -3.28
C LYS A 42 -5.99 10.27 -2.55
N ILE A 43 -6.84 9.54 -3.29
CA ILE A 43 -8.05 8.89 -2.76
C ILE A 43 -7.69 7.88 -1.68
N LEU A 44 -6.63 7.08 -1.86
CA LEU A 44 -6.27 6.03 -0.90
C LEU A 44 -5.93 6.60 0.48
N VAL A 45 -5.03 7.58 0.53
CA VAL A 45 -4.65 8.23 1.79
C VAL A 45 -5.87 8.90 2.44
N LYS A 46 -6.64 9.68 1.66
CA LYS A 46 -7.81 10.43 2.17
C LYS A 46 -8.93 9.53 2.69
N LYS A 47 -9.27 8.45 1.97
CA LYS A 47 -10.42 7.61 2.32
C LYS A 47 -10.15 6.67 3.49
N TRP A 48 -8.89 6.24 3.65
CA TRP A 48 -8.49 5.41 4.77
C TRP A 48 -7.94 6.21 5.97
N GLY A 49 -7.80 7.52 5.83
CA GLY A 49 -7.36 8.39 6.92
C GLY A 49 -5.91 8.16 7.34
N LEU A 50 -5.06 7.76 6.39
CA LEU A 50 -3.65 7.48 6.61
C LEU A 50 -2.84 8.77 6.76
N ASN A 51 -1.76 8.70 7.54
CA ASN A 51 -0.79 9.78 7.60
C ASN A 51 -0.12 10.04 6.25
N ASP A 52 0.28 11.28 6.06
CA ASP A 52 0.96 11.73 4.86
C ASP A 52 2.47 11.67 5.04
N ASP A 53 3.20 11.42 3.94
CA ASP A 53 4.66 11.32 3.93
C ASP A 53 5.24 10.32 4.97
N ASP A 54 4.46 9.28 5.28
CA ASP A 54 4.80 8.27 6.29
C ASP A 54 4.72 6.84 5.75
N SER A 55 5.13 5.87 6.57
CA SER A 55 4.97 4.44 6.29
C SER A 55 3.76 3.90 7.05
N ASP A 56 2.70 3.56 6.32
CA ASP A 56 1.48 3.03 6.93
C ASP A 56 1.26 1.56 6.54
N VAL A 57 0.74 0.76 7.47
CA VAL A 57 0.30 -0.61 7.20
C VAL A 57 -1.11 -0.81 7.70
N MET A 58 -1.96 -1.27 6.79
CA MET A 58 -3.28 -1.79 7.10
C MET A 58 -3.34 -3.28 6.79
N LEU A 59 -3.89 -4.05 7.73
CA LEU A 59 -4.23 -5.45 7.53
C LEU A 59 -5.75 -5.57 7.40
N PHE A 60 -6.21 -6.14 6.30
CA PHE A 60 -7.61 -6.45 6.09
C PHE A 60 -7.88 -7.93 6.30
N GLY A 61 -8.98 -8.24 6.99
CA GLY A 61 -9.53 -9.57 7.09
C GLY A 61 -10.18 -10.02 5.79
N LYS A 62 -10.52 -11.31 5.70
CA LYS A 62 -11.19 -11.89 4.52
C LYS A 62 -12.57 -11.27 4.23
N ASP A 63 -13.20 -10.68 5.24
CA ASP A 63 -14.46 -9.95 5.14
C ASP A 63 -14.28 -8.48 4.74
N GLY A 64 -13.04 -8.04 4.48
CA GLY A 64 -12.70 -6.67 4.10
C GLY A 64 -12.64 -5.70 5.28
N LYS A 65 -12.79 -6.17 6.53
CA LYS A 65 -12.63 -5.30 7.72
C LYS A 65 -11.17 -5.09 8.05
N VAL A 66 -10.85 -3.93 8.61
CA VAL A 66 -9.51 -3.63 9.12
C VAL A 66 -9.29 -4.41 10.42
N LEU A 67 -8.26 -5.25 10.45
CA LEU A 67 -7.81 -6.00 11.62
C LEU A 67 -6.65 -5.31 12.34
N TYR A 68 -5.90 -4.49 11.63
CA TYR A 68 -4.77 -3.72 12.15
C TYR A 68 -4.55 -2.49 11.29
N SER A 69 -4.24 -1.36 11.90
CA SER A 69 -3.79 -0.14 11.22
C SER A 69 -2.74 0.53 12.09
N VAL A 70 -1.59 0.85 11.52
CA VAL A 70 -0.61 1.69 12.18
C VAL A 70 0.06 2.56 11.13
N ASP A 71 0.25 3.80 11.53
CA ASP A 71 0.91 4.83 10.76
C ASP A 71 2.25 5.12 11.45
N GLY A 72 3.29 5.31 10.66
CA GLY A 72 4.61 5.59 11.19
C GLY A 72 5.55 4.41 11.29
N LYS A 73 6.75 4.73 11.78
CA LYS A 73 7.80 3.74 11.99
C LYS A 73 7.33 2.67 12.99
N PHE A 74 7.24 1.45 12.49
CA PHE A 74 6.91 0.27 13.27
C PHE A 74 8.00 -0.05 14.30
N THR A 75 7.57 -0.46 15.49
CA THR A 75 8.41 -1.16 16.46
C THR A 75 8.51 -2.66 16.10
N ASP A 76 9.56 -3.33 16.57
CA ASP A 76 9.71 -4.78 16.37
C ASP A 76 8.55 -5.58 16.98
N LEU A 77 7.92 -5.06 18.03
CA LEU A 77 6.73 -5.66 18.64
C LEU A 77 5.54 -5.60 17.69
N GLN A 78 5.27 -4.42 17.11
CA GLN A 78 4.17 -4.24 16.16
C GLN A 78 4.34 -5.11 14.91
N VAL A 79 5.58 -5.26 14.41
CA VAL A 79 5.86 -6.19 13.30
C VAL A 79 5.46 -7.63 13.66
N LYS A 80 5.83 -8.09 14.86
CA LYS A 80 5.47 -9.44 15.34
C LYS A 80 3.95 -9.59 15.49
N GLU A 81 3.26 -8.57 15.99
CA GLU A 81 1.80 -8.56 16.12
C GLU A 81 1.11 -8.65 14.76
N ILE A 82 1.51 -7.82 13.78
CA ILE A 82 0.94 -7.83 12.42
C ILE A 82 1.13 -9.21 11.79
N VAL A 83 2.34 -9.76 11.83
CA VAL A 83 2.65 -11.08 11.25
C VAL A 83 1.83 -12.16 11.94
N LYS A 84 1.71 -12.13 13.27
CA LYS A 84 0.86 -13.06 14.02
C LYS A 84 -0.60 -12.94 13.60
N THR A 85 -1.15 -11.73 13.49
CA THR A 85 -2.53 -11.50 13.05
C THR A 85 -2.78 -12.04 11.64
N VAL A 86 -1.80 -11.92 10.72
CA VAL A 86 -1.90 -12.56 9.40
C VAL A 86 -2.03 -14.08 9.56
N TRP A 87 -1.12 -14.73 10.29
CA TRP A 87 -1.12 -16.19 10.47
C TRP A 87 -2.40 -16.72 11.12
N ASP A 88 -2.90 -16.02 12.13
CA ASP A 88 -4.14 -16.39 12.84
C ASP A 88 -5.38 -16.30 11.93
N ASN A 89 -5.33 -15.48 10.87
CA ASN A 89 -6.45 -15.23 9.96
C ASN A 89 -6.29 -15.90 8.57
N LEU A 90 -5.27 -16.75 8.37
CA LEU A 90 -5.06 -17.43 7.08
C LEU A 90 -6.04 -18.58 6.84
N LYS A 91 -6.61 -19.20 7.88
CA LYS A 91 -7.53 -20.33 7.77
C LYS A 91 -8.94 -19.90 7.41
#